data_AF-A0A3B9UFQ4-F1
#
_entry.id   AF-A0A3B9UFQ4-F1
#
_cell.length_a   1.000
_cell.length_b   1.000
_cell.length_c   1.000
_cell.angle_alpha   90.00
_cell.angle_beta   90.00
_cell.angle_gamma   90.00
#
_symmetry.space_group_name_H-M   'P 1'
#
loop_
_entity.id
_entity.type
_entity.pdbx_description
1 polymer ?
#
loop_
_entity_poly.entity_id
_entity_poly.type
_entity_poly.pdbx_seq_one_letter_code
_entity_poly.pdbx_strand_id
1 'polypeptide(L)' 'ESGSIVAAGAVLTEGTHVPAGSVFAGVPAKKVKDITPELMAGEVERIAKNYGIYASWLRPESGQDAR' A
#
# COMPACT_ATOMS: atom_id res chain seq x y z
N GLU A 1 0.17 12.29 -4.63
CA GLU A 1 1.45 11.83 -4.06
C GLU A 1 1.51 10.31 -4.20
N SER A 2 2.70 9.73 -4.40
CA SER A 2 2.88 8.30 -4.70
C SER A 2 4.02 7.70 -3.90
N GLY A 3 3.94 6.39 -3.66
CA GLY A 3 5.00 5.66 -2.98
C GLY A 3 5.22 6.18 -1.56
N SER A 4 4.15 6.32 -0.78
CA SER A 4 4.26 6.66 0.65
C SER A 4 3.70 5.51 1.47
N ILE A 5 4.24 5.30 2.66
CA ILE A 5 3.82 4.23 3.56
C ILE A 5 3.11 4.85 4.75
N VAL A 6 1.86 4.42 4.96
CA VAL A 6 1.13 4.65 6.19
C VAL A 6 1.23 3.38 7.02
N ALA A 7 1.93 3.45 8.15
CA ALA A 7 2.16 2.28 8.99
C ALA A 7 0.84 1.73 9.57
N ALA A 8 0.83 0.45 9.90
CA ALA A 8 -0.33 -0.19 10.53
C ALA A 8 -0.72 0.55 11.83
N GLY A 9 -2.02 0.79 11.99
CA GLY A 9 -2.56 1.49 13.17
C GLY A 9 -2.33 3.01 13.17
N ALA A 10 -1.79 3.60 12.11
CA ALA A 10 -1.66 5.05 12.00
C ALA A 10 -3.02 5.73 11.71
N VAL A 11 -3.24 6.91 12.29
CA VAL A 11 -4.45 7.73 12.06
C VAL A 11 -4.04 9.09 11.53
N LEU A 12 -4.35 9.35 10.26
CA LEU A 12 -4.19 10.66 9.63
C LEU A 12 -5.44 11.51 9.91
N THR A 13 -5.25 12.75 10.34
CA THR A 13 -6.35 13.71 10.49
C THR A 13 -6.69 14.36 9.16
N GLU A 14 -7.89 14.92 9.05
CA GLU A 14 -8.30 15.71 7.90
C GLU A 14 -7.25 16.81 7.58
N GLY A 15 -7.03 17.05 6.29
CA GLY A 15 -6.07 18.05 5.81
C GLY A 15 -4.60 17.63 5.87
N THR A 16 -4.27 16.43 6.36
CA THR A 16 -2.87 15.96 6.39
C THR A 16 -2.35 15.72 4.97
N HIS A 17 -1.34 16.50 4.55
CA HIS A 17 -0.58 16.22 3.32
C HIS A 17 0.51 15.18 3.61
N VAL A 18 0.54 14.11 2.82
CA VAL A 18 1.54 13.02 2.90
C VAL A 18 2.41 13.08 1.65
N PRO A 19 3.61 13.69 1.70
CA PRO A 19 4.48 13.84 0.54
C PRO A 19 4.87 12.49 -0.06
N ALA A 20 5.14 12.43 -1.35
CA ALA A 20 5.68 11.24 -2.01
C ALA A 20 6.96 10.74 -1.33
N GLY A 21 7.14 9.41 -1.27
CA GLY A 21 8.35 8.82 -0.69
C GLY A 21 8.47 9.02 0.81
N SER A 22 7.37 9.15 1.56
CA SER A 22 7.43 9.36 3.01
C SER A 22 6.77 8.24 3.82
N VAL A 23 7.20 8.08 5.07
CA VAL A 23 6.65 7.12 6.03
C VAL A 23 5.97 7.87 7.17
N PHE A 24 4.69 7.58 7.40
CA PHE A 24 3.90 8.12 8.49
C PHE A 24 3.49 7.02 9.48
N ALA A 25 3.55 7.31 10.78
CA ALA A 25 3.11 6.38 11.83
C ALA A 25 2.56 7.12 13.06
N GLY A 26 1.77 6.40 13.87
CA GLY A 26 1.22 6.88 15.15
C GLY A 26 -0.20 7.46 15.06
N VAL A 27 -0.69 7.93 16.21
CA VAL A 27 -2.02 8.54 16.37
C VAL A 27 -1.89 9.81 17.21
N PRO A 28 -2.06 11.02 16.63
CA PRO A 28 -2.15 11.28 15.19
C PRO A 28 -0.82 10.96 14.49
N ALA A 29 -0.92 10.53 13.23
CA ALA A 29 0.23 10.10 12.45
C ALA A 29 1.14 11.27 12.08
N LYS A 30 2.46 11.07 12.20
CA LYS A 30 3.47 12.07 11.81
C LYS A 30 4.49 11.44 10.87
N LYS A 31 5.13 12.28 10.03
CA LYS A 31 6.26 11.85 9.21
C LYS A 31 7.39 11.36 10.12
N VAL A 32 7.78 10.10 9.96
CA VAL A 32 8.85 9.46 10.73
C VAL A 32 10.17 9.46 9.96
N LYS A 33 10.11 9.22 8.64
CA LYS A 33 11.26 9.21 7.74
C LYS A 33 10.85 9.28 6.29
N ASP A 34 11.83 9.47 5.41
CA ASP A 34 11.69 9.26 3.98
C ASP A 34 11.90 7.78 3.62
N ILE A 35 11.31 7.36 2.52
CA ILE A 35 11.49 6.04 1.92
C ILE A 35 12.80 6.05 1.14
N THR A 36 13.66 5.09 1.45
CA THR A 36 14.86 4.87 0.64
C THR A 36 14.49 4.07 -0.62
N PRO A 37 15.22 4.26 -1.73
CA PRO A 37 14.97 3.51 -2.97
C PRO A 37 14.94 1.99 -2.76
N GLU A 38 15.75 1.46 -1.84
CA GLU A 38 15.85 0.04 -1.55
C GLU A 38 14.57 -0.49 -0.89
N LEU A 39 13.97 0.27 0.03
CA LEU A 39 12.71 -0.10 0.68
C LEU A 39 11.54 -0.06 -0.31
N MET A 40 11.55 0.90 -1.24
CA MET A 40 10.54 1.02 -2.28
C MET A 40 10.54 -0.21 -3.21
N ALA A 41 11.69 -0.51 -3.82
CA ALA A 41 11.80 -1.61 -4.77
C ALA A 41 11.71 -2.98 -4.09
N GLY A 42 12.32 -3.12 -2.90
CA GLY A 42 12.40 -4.39 -2.18
C GLY A 42 11.06 -4.84 -1.62
N GLU A 43 10.25 -3.91 -1.12
CA GLU A 43 9.02 -4.27 -0.42
C GLU A 43 7.74 -3.67 -0.98
N VAL A 44 7.70 -2.39 -1.29
CA VAL A 44 6.43 -1.76 -1.73
C VAL A 44 5.97 -2.34 -3.07
N GLU A 45 6.87 -2.38 -4.06
CA GLU A 45 6.56 -2.91 -5.39
C GLU A 45 6.29 -4.42 -5.35
N ARG A 46 7.08 -5.16 -4.57
CA ARG A 46 6.95 -6.61 -4.40
C ARG A 46 5.60 -6.98 -3.79
N ILE A 47 5.19 -6.29 -2.72
CA ILE A 47 3.91 -6.54 -2.05
C ILE A 47 2.75 -6.20 -2.99
N ALA A 48 2.80 -5.04 -3.66
CA ALA A 48 1.74 -4.62 -4.60
C ALA A 48 1.56 -5.64 -5.74
N LYS A 49 2.65 -6.14 -6.31
CA LYS A 49 2.62 -7.17 -7.36
C LYS A 49 1.96 -8.46 -6.87
N ASN A 50 2.30 -8.90 -5.65
CA ASN A 50 1.76 -10.14 -5.09
C ASN A 50 0.24 -10.08 -4.85
N TYR A 51 -0.28 -8.93 -4.41
CA TYR A 51 -1.73 -8.75 -4.26
C TYR A 51 -2.49 -8.95 -5.59
N GLY A 52 -1.94 -8.47 -6.71
CA GLY A 52 -2.54 -8.68 -8.04
C GLY A 52 -2.60 -10.16 -8.44
N ILE A 53 -1.56 -10.93 -8.10
CA ILE A 53 -1.50 -12.37 -8.33
C ILE A 53 -2.55 -13.08 -7.47
N TYR A 54 -2.59 -12.83 -6.17
CA TYR A 54 -3.54 -13.51 -5.28
C TYR A 54 -4.99 -13.14 -5.58
N ALA A 55 -5.27 -11.87 -5.89
CA ALA A 55 -6.60 -11.44 -6.30
C ALA A 55 -7.06 -12.13 -7.59
N SER A 56 -6.14 -12.52 -8.47
CA SER A 56 -6.48 -13.26 -9.68
C SER A 56 -7.06 -14.65 -9.41
N TRP A 57 -6.62 -15.31 -8.34
CA TRP A 57 -7.11 -16.64 -7.93
C TRP A 57 -8.50 -16.60 -7.31
N LEU A 58 -8.93 -15.43 -6.83
CA LEU A 58 -10.27 -15.21 -6.24
C LEU A 58 -11.30 -14.77 -7.28
N ARG A 59 -10.89 -14.49 -8.52
CA ARG A 59 -11.83 -14.18 -9.58
C ARG A 59 -12.55 -15.48 -9.97
N PRO A 60 -13.88 -15.58 -9.79
CA PRO A 60 -14.61 -16.71 -10.34
C PRO A 60 -14.41 -16.71 -11.85
N GLU A 61 -14.14 -17.89 -12.43
CA GLU A 61 -14.14 -18.01 -13.88
C GLU A 61 -15.51 -17.59 -14.39
N SER A 62 -15.55 -16.48 -15.12
CA SER A 62 -16.75 -16.01 -15.79
C SER A 62 -17.02 -16.95 -16.98
N GLY A 63 -17.66 -18.09 -16.70
CA GLY A 63 -18.22 -18.97 -17.72
C GLY A 63 -17.86 -20.45 -17.55
N GLN A 64 -18.56 -21.14 -16.64
CA GLN A 64 -19.04 -22.51 -16.82
C GLN A 64 -19.85 -22.94 -15.60
N ASP A 65 -21.09 -22.45 -15.51
CA ASP A 65 -22.18 -23.14 -14.80
C ASP A 65 -23.49 -22.77 -15.49
N ALA A 66 -23.61 -23.29 -16.71
CA ALA A 66 -24.86 -23.38 -17.44
C ALA A 66 -24.89 -24.76 -18.10
N ARG A 67 -25.03 -25.80 -17.28
CA ARG A 67 -25.50 -27.13 -17.69
C ARG A 67 -26.40 -27.68 -16.60
#